data_AF-A0A2M6Y9D5-F1
#
_entry.id   AF-A0A2M6Y9D5-F1
#
_cell.length_a   1.000
_cell.length_b   1.000
_cell.length_c   1.000
_cell.angle_alpha   90.00
_cell.angle_beta   90.00
_cell.angle_gamma   90.00
#
_symmetry.space_group_name_H-M   'P 1'
#
loop_
_entity.id
_entity.type
_entity.pdbx_description
1 polymer ?
#
loop_
_entity_poly.entity_id
_entity_poly.type
_entity_poly.pdbx_seq_one_letter_code
_entity_poly.pdbx_strand_id
1 'polypeptide(L)'
;MKAEAKGVKFLSLEGKVKIPFFQRSYVWNKDNWEDLLSELFNRANSHFLGSIILKQLPTTSGEPKQLEVVDGQQRLTTLSILLKALYDTFPPELKENCKGDVLGLLFYRKDFVSANYEIKIEHSQVDANAYQSVIQANIDKNPPIKDVNENSHKILQCYQYFLNQLQNKSED
;
A
#
# COMPACT_ATOMS: atom_id res chain seq x y z
N MET A 1 6.42 25.09 -1.25
CA MET A 1 5.52 23.92 -1.34
C MET A 1 5.40 23.57 -2.81
N LYS A 2 5.66 22.33 -3.22
CA LYS A 2 5.58 21.90 -4.63
C LYS A 2 4.45 20.88 -4.75
N ALA A 3 3.48 21.13 -5.61
CA ALA A 3 2.39 20.20 -5.91
C ALA A 3 2.61 19.62 -7.31
N GLU A 4 2.59 18.30 -7.44
CA GLU A 4 2.79 17.60 -8.71
C GLU A 4 1.75 16.48 -8.83
N ALA A 5 1.09 16.39 -9.99
CA ALA A 5 0.25 15.24 -10.31
C ALA A 5 1.16 14.06 -10.70
N LYS A 6 1.18 13.02 -9.88
CA LYS A 6 1.95 11.80 -10.14
C LYS A 6 1.05 10.57 -10.05
N GLY A 7 1.24 9.62 -10.96
CA GLY A 7 0.67 8.29 -10.81
C GLY A 7 1.33 7.53 -9.65
N VAL A 8 0.65 6.49 -9.14
CA VAL A 8 1.10 5.70 -7.98
C VAL A 8 2.52 5.11 -8.16
N LYS A 9 2.97 4.95 -9.42
CA LYS A 9 4.36 4.62 -9.77
C LYS A 9 5.42 5.53 -9.14
N PHE A 10 5.07 6.74 -8.67
CA PHE A 10 6.03 7.56 -7.93
C PHE A 10 6.63 6.81 -6.74
N LEU A 11 5.86 5.96 -6.07
CA LEU A 11 6.32 5.19 -4.91
C LEU A 11 7.51 4.29 -5.25
N SER A 12 7.63 3.76 -6.48
CA SER A 12 8.75 2.89 -6.84
C SER A 12 10.09 3.62 -6.95
N LEU A 13 10.06 4.95 -7.12
CA LEU A 13 11.24 5.81 -7.20
C LEU A 13 11.68 6.38 -5.84
N GLU A 14 10.90 6.11 -4.80
CA GLU A 14 11.12 6.61 -3.44
C GLU A 14 11.61 5.47 -2.54
N GLY A 15 12.34 5.83 -1.49
CA GLY A 15 12.82 4.88 -0.49
C GLY A 15 11.74 4.54 0.51
N LYS A 16 11.87 5.10 1.72
CA LYS A 16 10.97 4.89 2.85
C LYS A 16 9.93 6.00 2.93
N VAL A 17 8.68 5.65 3.23
CA VAL A 17 7.59 6.59 3.53
C VAL A 17 7.15 6.37 4.97
N LYS A 18 7.25 7.40 5.82
CA LYS A 18 6.93 7.33 7.23
C LYS A 18 5.59 8.00 7.53
N ILE A 19 4.72 7.31 8.25
CA ILE A 19 3.54 7.91 8.88
C ILE A 19 3.95 8.31 10.32
N PRO A 20 3.94 9.61 10.66
CA PRO A 20 4.32 10.07 11.99
C PRO A 20 3.47 9.47 13.12
N PHE A 21 4.06 9.30 14.31
CA PHE A 21 3.39 8.71 15.47
C PHE A 21 2.16 9.50 15.94
N PHE A 22 2.11 10.81 15.67
CA PHE A 22 1.02 11.70 16.04
C PHE A 22 -0.14 11.69 15.03
N GLN A 23 0.00 10.99 13.89
CA GLN A 23 -1.11 10.80 12.97
C GLN A 23 -2.12 9.80 13.55
N ARG A 24 -3.41 10.02 13.26
CA ARG A 24 -4.48 9.11 13.68
C ARG A 24 -4.29 7.71 13.10
N SER A 25 -4.67 6.67 13.83
CA SER A 25 -4.67 5.29 13.34
C SER A 25 -5.58 5.09 12.12
N TYR A 26 -5.47 3.95 11.46
CA TYR A 26 -6.33 3.60 10.33
C TYR A 26 -7.79 3.43 10.77
N VAL A 27 -8.69 4.28 10.25
CA VAL A 27 -10.12 4.32 10.65
C VAL A 27 -11.08 4.18 9.48
N TRP A 28 -10.57 4.15 8.24
CA TRP A 28 -11.42 3.92 7.07
C TRP A 28 -12.14 2.58 7.16
N ASN A 29 -13.41 2.60 6.77
CA ASN A 29 -14.32 1.46 6.83
C ASN A 29 -14.78 1.07 5.41
N LYS A 30 -15.74 0.14 5.35
CA LYS A 30 -16.29 -0.39 4.10
C LYS A 30 -16.75 0.71 3.13
N ASP A 31 -17.48 1.72 3.61
CA ASP A 31 -17.98 2.82 2.78
C ASP A 31 -16.81 3.56 2.11
N ASN A 32 -15.74 3.85 2.86
CA ASN A 32 -14.56 4.50 2.29
C ASN A 32 -13.81 3.63 1.28
N TRP A 33 -13.76 2.32 1.49
CA TRP A 33 -13.12 1.39 0.57
C TRP A 33 -13.93 1.26 -0.74
N GLU A 34 -15.26 1.25 -0.62
CA GLU A 34 -16.21 1.25 -1.73
C GLU A 34 -16.11 2.52 -2.57
N ASP A 35 -16.06 3.67 -1.92
CA ASP A 35 -15.88 4.96 -2.60
C ASP A 35 -14.57 4.98 -3.39
N LEU A 36 -13.46 4.54 -2.78
CA LEU A 36 -12.15 4.50 -3.44
C LEU A 36 -12.14 3.55 -4.65
N LEU A 37 -12.76 2.37 -4.55
CA LEU A 37 -12.86 1.45 -5.69
C LEU A 37 -13.77 2.01 -6.79
N SER A 38 -14.90 2.59 -6.41
CA SER A 38 -15.84 3.21 -7.33
C SER A 38 -15.18 4.32 -8.14
N GLU A 39 -14.40 5.19 -7.48
CA GLU A 39 -13.61 6.22 -8.14
C GLU A 39 -12.58 5.63 -9.12
N LEU A 40 -11.89 4.54 -8.75
CA LEU A 40 -10.90 3.85 -9.59
C LEU A 40 -11.50 3.16 -10.81
N PHE A 41 -12.72 2.62 -10.72
CA PHE A 41 -13.35 1.88 -11.83
C PHE A 41 -14.20 2.76 -12.74
N ASN A 42 -14.50 4.00 -12.35
CA ASN A 42 -15.31 4.91 -13.14
C ASN A 42 -14.56 5.40 -14.40
N ARG A 43 -14.81 4.74 -15.55
CA ARG A 43 -14.13 4.96 -16.84
C ARG A 43 -14.32 6.37 -17.46
N ALA A 44 -15.16 7.22 -16.87
CA ALA A 44 -15.60 8.46 -17.49
C ALA A 44 -14.61 9.64 -17.36
N ASN A 45 -13.62 9.60 -16.46
CA ASN A 45 -12.71 10.72 -16.20
C ASN A 45 -11.29 10.28 -15.79
N SER A 46 -10.32 11.19 -15.85
CA SER A 46 -9.05 11.03 -15.14
C SER A 46 -9.34 10.77 -13.66
N HIS A 47 -9.01 9.57 -13.16
CA HIS A 47 -9.27 9.17 -11.78
C HIS A 47 -8.47 10.05 -10.81
N PHE A 48 -9.12 11.07 -10.25
CA PHE A 48 -8.54 11.85 -9.16
C PHE A 48 -8.94 11.22 -7.85
N LEU A 49 -8.07 10.36 -7.34
CA LEU A 49 -8.25 9.71 -6.03
C LEU A 49 -7.97 10.67 -4.88
N GLY A 50 -7.92 11.98 -5.13
CA GLY A 50 -7.52 13.01 -4.18
C GLY A 50 -6.01 13.15 -3.97
N SER A 51 -5.62 14.07 -3.07
CA SER A 51 -4.23 14.40 -2.78
C SER A 51 -3.62 13.57 -1.64
N ILE A 52 -2.29 13.39 -1.70
CA ILE A 52 -1.44 12.94 -0.61
C ILE A 52 -0.34 13.98 -0.46
N ILE A 53 -0.12 14.48 0.76
CA ILE A 53 0.89 15.50 1.04
C ILE A 53 2.08 14.81 1.70
N LEU A 54 3.24 14.91 1.05
CA LEU A 54 4.48 14.30 1.48
C LEU A 54 5.54 15.37 1.71
N LYS A 55 6.34 15.19 2.75
CA LYS A 55 7.49 16.01 3.08
C LYS A 55 8.76 15.20 2.88
N GLN A 56 9.66 15.67 2.03
CA GLN A 56 11.00 15.10 1.92
C GLN A 56 11.76 15.34 3.21
N LEU A 57 12.23 14.27 3.85
CA LEU A 57 13.14 14.33 4.98
C LEU A 57 14.59 14.44 4.48
N PRO A 58 15.49 15.04 5.27
CA PRO A 58 16.92 15.02 4.98
C PRO A 58 17.41 13.58 4.85
N THR A 59 18.21 13.31 3.83
CA THR A 59 18.84 12.00 3.61
C THR A 59 20.32 12.16 3.35
N THR A 60 21.13 11.24 3.88
CA THR A 60 22.58 11.24 3.65
C THR A 60 22.89 10.64 2.29
N SER A 61 24.00 11.04 1.67
CA SER A 61 24.50 10.42 0.44
C SER A 61 24.66 8.91 0.60
N GLY A 62 24.02 8.13 -0.27
CA GLY A 62 24.03 6.67 -0.22
C GLY A 62 22.85 6.04 0.52
N GLU A 63 22.03 6.84 1.22
CA GLU A 63 20.80 6.37 1.85
C GLU A 63 19.59 6.53 0.91
N PRO A 64 18.59 5.64 1.01
CA PRO A 64 17.35 5.75 0.26
C PRO A 64 16.58 6.99 0.71
N LYS A 65 15.89 7.64 -0.24
CA LYS A 65 15.05 8.81 0.04
C LYS A 65 14.04 8.51 1.14
N GLN A 66 13.84 9.46 2.04
CA GLN A 66 12.85 9.35 3.10
C GLN A 66 11.77 10.41 2.95
N LEU A 67 10.51 9.98 2.95
CA LEU A 67 9.34 10.83 2.90
C LEU A 67 8.56 10.69 4.20
N GLU A 68 7.95 11.78 4.63
CA GLU A 68 7.03 11.82 5.76
C GLU A 68 5.65 12.21 5.27
N VAL A 69 4.62 11.46 5.69
CA VAL A 69 3.23 11.77 5.35
C VAL A 69 2.73 12.91 6.24
N VAL A 70 2.36 14.02 5.60
CA VAL A 70 1.73 15.18 6.25
C VAL A 70 0.22 15.03 6.23
N ASP A 71 -0.34 14.61 5.09
CA ASP A 71 -1.77 14.36 4.89
C ASP A 71 -2.01 13.26 3.84
N GLY A 72 -3.19 12.66 3.85
CA GLY A 72 -3.57 11.57 2.94
C GLY A 72 -3.14 10.18 3.40
N GLN A 73 -2.78 10.00 4.68
CA GLN A 73 -2.27 8.73 5.20
C GLN A 73 -3.25 7.54 5.07
N GLN A 74 -4.56 7.77 5.29
CA GLN A 74 -5.58 6.72 5.19
C GLN A 74 -5.63 6.20 3.75
N ARG A 75 -5.76 7.13 2.80
CA ARG A 75 -5.75 6.89 1.37
C ARG A 75 -4.49 6.19 0.89
N LEU A 76 -3.31 6.67 1.29
CA LEU A 76 -2.04 6.03 0.94
C LEU A 76 -1.99 4.58 1.42
N THR A 77 -2.43 4.35 2.66
CA THR A 77 -2.51 3.00 3.26
C THR A 77 -3.48 2.11 2.48
N THR A 78 -4.69 2.58 2.20
CA THR A 78 -5.71 1.85 1.44
C THR A 78 -5.25 1.53 0.02
N LEU A 79 -4.61 2.47 -0.68
CA LEU A 79 -4.06 2.23 -2.01
C LEU A 79 -2.95 1.17 -1.98
N SER A 80 -2.08 1.18 -0.98
CA SER A 80 -1.06 0.16 -0.80
C SER A 80 -1.66 -1.23 -0.55
N ILE A 81 -2.70 -1.30 0.30
CA ILE A 81 -3.44 -2.55 0.56
C ILE A 81 -4.13 -3.05 -0.72
N LEU A 82 -4.71 -2.15 -1.52
CA LEU A 82 -5.33 -2.50 -2.81
C LEU A 82 -4.31 -3.06 -3.79
N LEU A 83 -3.15 -2.42 -3.94
CA LEU A 83 -2.06 -2.93 -4.79
C LEU A 83 -1.62 -4.33 -4.37
N LYS A 84 -1.52 -4.57 -3.06
CA LYS A 84 -1.18 -5.89 -2.51
C LYS A 84 -2.27 -6.92 -2.81
N ALA A 85 -3.54 -6.58 -2.62
CA ALA A 85 -4.67 -7.47 -2.91
C ALA A 85 -4.73 -7.82 -4.40
N LEU A 86 -4.58 -6.82 -5.28
CA LEU A 86 -4.50 -7.03 -6.73
C LEU A 86 -3.41 -8.03 -7.09
N TYR A 87 -2.19 -7.81 -6.60
CA TYR A 87 -1.08 -8.71 -6.84
C TYR A 87 -1.37 -10.13 -6.37
N ASP A 88 -1.98 -10.30 -5.20
CA ASP A 88 -2.31 -11.63 -4.66
C ASP A 88 -3.40 -12.35 -5.43
N THR A 89 -4.27 -11.64 -6.14
CA THR A 89 -5.28 -12.22 -7.02
C THR A 89 -4.76 -12.58 -8.42
N PHE A 90 -3.57 -12.09 -8.80
CA PHE A 90 -3.04 -12.39 -10.14
C PHE A 90 -2.70 -13.87 -10.33
N PRO A 91 -2.91 -14.42 -11.55
CA PRO A 91 -2.46 -15.77 -11.89
C PRO A 91 -0.92 -15.85 -11.81
N PRO A 92 -0.34 -17.05 -11.60
CA PRO A 92 1.09 -17.23 -11.41
C PRO A 92 1.96 -16.59 -12.50
N GLU A 93 1.56 -16.73 -13.77
CA GLU A 93 2.28 -16.16 -14.92
C GLU A 93 2.35 -14.62 -14.85
N LEU A 94 1.24 -13.97 -14.52
CA LEU A 94 1.19 -12.52 -14.40
C LEU A 94 1.95 -12.04 -13.16
N LYS A 95 1.84 -12.76 -12.03
CA LYS A 95 2.61 -12.47 -10.83
C LYS A 95 4.10 -12.45 -11.12
N GLU A 96 4.62 -13.45 -11.82
CA GLU A 96 6.05 -13.53 -12.15
C GLU A 96 6.49 -12.36 -13.04
N ASN A 97 5.68 -12.01 -14.05
CA ASN A 97 5.98 -10.90 -14.96
C ASN A 97 5.96 -9.52 -14.29
N CYS A 98 5.09 -9.30 -13.30
CA CYS A 98 4.95 -8.00 -12.64
C CYS A 98 5.56 -7.93 -11.23
N LYS A 99 6.18 -9.03 -10.75
CA LYS A 99 6.74 -9.14 -9.39
C LYS A 99 7.65 -7.97 -9.06
N GLY A 100 8.61 -7.65 -9.93
CA GLY A 100 9.56 -6.56 -9.71
C GLY A 100 8.88 -5.20 -9.55
N ASP A 101 7.92 -4.89 -10.42
CA ASP A 101 7.21 -3.62 -10.43
C ASP A 101 6.34 -3.45 -9.18
N VAL A 102 5.53 -4.46 -8.84
CA VAL A 102 4.64 -4.41 -7.67
C VAL A 102 5.44 -4.41 -6.38
N LEU A 103 6.44 -5.30 -6.24
CA LEU A 103 7.28 -5.32 -5.05
C LEU A 103 8.06 -4.02 -4.91
N GLY A 104 8.46 -3.37 -6.00
CA GLY A 104 9.08 -2.04 -5.96
C GLY A 104 8.14 -0.93 -5.43
N LEU A 105 6.82 -1.10 -5.52
CA LEU A 105 5.84 -0.17 -4.92
C LEU A 105 5.63 -0.43 -3.43
N LEU A 106 5.73 -1.69 -2.99
CA LEU A 106 5.42 -2.10 -1.61
C LEU A 106 6.66 -2.20 -0.71
N PHE A 107 7.83 -2.38 -1.31
CA PHE A 107 9.11 -2.55 -0.64
C PHE A 107 10.17 -1.61 -1.22
N TYR A 108 11.21 -1.35 -0.44
CA TYR A 108 12.40 -0.63 -0.88
C TYR A 108 13.65 -1.35 -0.38
N ARG A 109 14.76 -1.12 -1.07
CA ARG A 109 16.06 -1.61 -0.65
C ARG A 109 16.71 -0.57 0.27
N LYS A 110 17.13 -0.99 1.46
CA LYS A 110 17.73 -0.07 2.44
C LYS A 110 19.11 0.42 2.03
N ASP A 111 19.91 -0.43 1.40
CA ASP A 111 21.23 -0.06 0.91
C ASP A 111 21.65 -0.97 -0.27
N PHE A 112 22.64 -0.56 -1.06
CA PHE A 112 23.08 -1.30 -2.25
C PHE A 112 23.80 -2.63 -1.94
N VAL A 113 24.09 -2.93 -0.68
CA VAL A 113 24.87 -4.10 -0.26
C VAL A 113 23.96 -5.19 0.34
N SER A 114 22.91 -4.80 1.03
CA SER A 114 21.92 -5.65 1.67
C SER A 114 21.06 -6.32 0.62
N ALA A 115 20.85 -7.62 0.78
CA ALA A 115 19.88 -8.38 0.00
C ALA A 115 18.43 -8.18 0.51
N ASN A 116 18.27 -7.44 1.61
CA ASN A 116 17.02 -7.37 2.35
C ASN A 116 16.17 -6.20 1.86
N TYR A 117 14.92 -6.52 1.53
CA TYR A 117 13.88 -5.55 1.25
C TYR A 117 13.15 -5.19 2.54
N GLU A 118 12.88 -3.91 2.74
CA GLU A 118 12.06 -3.41 3.83
C GLU A 118 10.73 -2.91 3.27
N ILE A 119 9.68 -2.95 4.10
CA ILE A 119 8.36 -2.44 3.73
C ILE A 119 8.45 -0.92 3.52
N LYS A 120 7.87 -0.44 2.43
CA LYS A 120 7.99 0.96 1.99
C LYS A 120 7.31 1.94 2.94
N ILE A 121 6.11 1.61 3.39
CA ILE A 121 5.34 2.48 4.28
C ILE A 121 5.52 1.99 5.73
N GLU A 122 6.11 2.84 6.56
CA GLU A 122 6.26 2.62 8.00
C GLU A 122 5.11 3.30 8.74
N HIS A 123 4.24 2.49 9.35
CA HIS A 123 3.13 2.95 10.20
C HIS A 123 3.56 3.15 11.66
N SER A 124 2.71 3.85 12.42
CA SER A 124 2.82 3.90 13.88
C SER A 124 2.54 2.53 14.52
N GLN A 125 2.90 2.36 15.80
CA GLN A 125 2.81 1.06 16.49
C GLN A 125 1.41 0.42 16.45
N VAL A 126 0.35 1.23 16.38
CA VAL A 126 -1.04 0.73 16.35
C VAL A 126 -1.34 -0.04 15.07
N ASP A 127 -0.96 0.52 13.92
CA ASP A 127 -1.29 -0.03 12.61
C ASP A 127 -0.19 -0.95 12.07
N ALA A 128 1.05 -0.83 12.57
CA ALA A 128 2.23 -1.48 12.02
C ALA A 128 2.07 -3.00 11.89
N ASN A 129 1.65 -3.70 12.95
CA ASN A 129 1.55 -5.15 12.91
C ASN A 129 0.54 -5.63 11.85
N ALA A 130 -0.63 -4.99 11.79
CA ALA A 130 -1.66 -5.35 10.82
C ALA A 130 -1.21 -5.05 9.38
N TYR A 131 -0.59 -3.88 9.17
CA TYR A 131 -0.09 -3.49 7.85
C TYR A 131 1.05 -4.39 7.36
N GLN A 132 2.04 -4.67 8.21
CA GLN A 132 3.15 -5.55 7.88
C GLN A 132 2.66 -6.95 7.52
N SER A 133 1.71 -7.49 8.30
CA SER A 133 1.08 -8.78 8.02
C SER A 133 0.46 -8.82 6.61
N VAL A 134 -0.26 -7.76 6.21
CA VAL A 134 -0.85 -7.66 4.86
C VAL A 134 0.21 -7.60 3.77
N ILE A 135 1.19 -6.72 3.91
CA ILE A 135 2.20 -6.50 2.87
C ILE A 135 3.10 -7.73 2.68
N GLN A 136 3.36 -8.49 3.74
CA GLN A 136 4.21 -9.68 3.70
C GLN A 136 3.45 -10.97 3.37
N ALA A 137 2.12 -11.01 3.49
CA ALA A 137 1.33 -12.21 3.21
C ALA A 137 1.64 -12.78 1.82
N ASN A 138 1.69 -14.10 1.69
CA ASN A 138 1.93 -14.80 0.40
C ASN A 138 3.24 -14.45 -0.32
N ILE A 139 4.18 -13.79 0.37
CA ILE A 139 5.53 -13.52 -0.15
C ILE A 139 6.52 -14.42 0.59
N ASP A 140 7.38 -15.07 -0.20
CA ASP A 140 8.39 -16.02 0.26
C ASP A 140 7.79 -17.15 1.12
N LYS A 141 8.09 -17.17 2.43
CA LYS A 141 7.62 -18.20 3.37
C LYS A 141 6.47 -17.73 4.27
N ASN A 142 5.96 -16.51 4.06
CA ASN A 142 4.91 -15.96 4.91
C ASN A 142 3.54 -16.56 4.55
N PRO A 143 2.76 -17.02 5.54
CA PRO A 143 1.47 -17.62 5.29
C PRO A 143 0.43 -16.61 4.77
N PRO A 144 -0.63 -17.07 4.10
CA PRO A 144 -1.79 -16.23 3.82
C PRO A 144 -2.45 -15.76 5.12
N ILE A 145 -3.05 -14.57 5.07
CA ILE A 145 -3.92 -14.09 6.14
C ILE A 145 -5.20 -14.94 6.15
N LYS A 146 -5.60 -15.41 7.33
CA LYS A 146 -6.81 -16.20 7.57
C LYS A 146 -7.62 -15.58 8.71
N ASP A 147 -8.88 -16.01 8.83
CA ASP A 147 -9.75 -15.75 9.99
C ASP A 147 -10.04 -14.26 10.27
N VAL A 148 -10.03 -13.43 9.23
CA VAL A 148 -10.40 -12.01 9.32
C VAL A 148 -11.91 -11.90 9.58
N ASN A 149 -12.27 -11.23 10.66
CA ASN A 149 -13.66 -10.99 11.07
C ASN A 149 -13.87 -9.53 11.48
N GLU A 150 -15.07 -9.21 11.93
CA GLU A 150 -15.49 -7.85 12.33
C GLU A 150 -14.69 -7.25 13.51
N ASN A 151 -14.09 -8.10 14.35
CA ASN A 151 -13.23 -7.70 15.46
C ASN A 151 -11.75 -7.58 15.08
N SER A 152 -11.38 -8.00 13.86
CA SER A 152 -10.02 -7.86 13.36
C SER A 152 -9.65 -6.39 13.11
N HIS A 153 -8.36 -6.08 13.01
CA HIS A 153 -7.92 -4.72 12.68
C HIS A 153 -8.49 -4.23 11.33
N LYS A 154 -8.85 -2.94 11.22
CA LYS A 154 -9.48 -2.38 10.01
C LYS A 154 -8.64 -2.54 8.73
N ILE A 155 -7.31 -2.57 8.87
CA ILE A 155 -6.39 -2.88 7.76
C ILE A 155 -6.57 -4.31 7.24
N LEU A 156 -6.73 -5.30 8.15
CA LEU A 156 -6.98 -6.70 7.76
C LEU A 156 -8.35 -6.83 7.10
N GLN A 157 -9.37 -6.17 7.67
CA GLN A 157 -10.71 -6.12 7.08
C GLN A 157 -10.69 -5.49 5.68
N CYS A 158 -9.95 -4.40 5.48
CA CYS A 158 -9.78 -3.74 4.19
C CYS A 158 -9.14 -4.66 3.16
N TYR A 159 -8.09 -5.39 3.55
CA TYR A 159 -7.42 -6.35 2.68
C TYR A 159 -8.36 -7.49 2.26
N GLN A 160 -9.06 -8.10 3.21
CA GLN A 160 -10.04 -9.16 2.93
C GLN A 160 -11.16 -8.66 2.03
N TYR A 161 -11.65 -7.44 2.27
CA TYR A 161 -12.67 -6.80 1.45
C TYR A 161 -12.20 -6.69 -0.02
N PHE A 162 -10.99 -6.19 -0.27
CA PHE A 162 -10.47 -6.09 -1.63
C PHE A 162 -10.24 -7.44 -2.30
N LEU A 163 -9.73 -8.45 -1.58
CA LEU A 163 -9.62 -9.80 -2.14
C LEU A 163 -10.98 -10.32 -2.63
N ASN A 164 -12.02 -10.21 -1.81
CA ASN A 164 -13.37 -10.67 -2.17
C ASN A 164 -13.89 -9.92 -3.42
N GLN A 165 -13.73 -8.59 -3.47
CA GLN A 165 -14.23 -7.79 -4.59
C GLN A 165 -13.49 -8.07 -5.90
N LEU A 166 -12.19 -8.36 -5.84
CA LEU A 166 -11.39 -8.67 -7.03
C LEU A 166 -11.64 -10.10 -7.53
N GLN A 167 -11.89 -11.05 -6.63
CA GLN A 167 -12.27 -12.41 -7.00
C GLN A 167 -13.64 -12.45 -7.67
N ASN A 168 -14.65 -11.79 -7.09
CA ASN A 168 -16.00 -11.73 -7.67
C ASN A 168 -16.01 -11.12 -9.08
N LYS A 169 -15.15 -10.14 -9.36
CA LYS A 169 -15.03 -9.52 -10.70
C LYS A 169 -14.29 -10.36 -11.73
N SER A 170 -13.59 -11.42 -11.32
CA SER A 170 -12.86 -12.30 -12.23
C SER A 170 -13.75 -13.41 -12.83
N GLU A 171 -14.96 -13.59 -12.28
CA GLU A 171 -15.94 -14.59 -12.70
C GLU A 171 -17.01 -14.02 -13.67
N ASP A 172 -17.05 -12.70 -13.86
CA ASP A 172 -17.90 -11.95 -14.82
C ASP A 172 -17.13 -11.62 -16.11
#